data_AF-A0A6F8Y2X4-F1
#
_entry.id   AF-A0A6F8Y2X4-F1
#
_cell.length_a   1.000
_cell.length_b   1.000
_cell.length_c   1.000
_cell.angle_alpha   90.00
_cell.angle_beta   90.00
_cell.angle_gamma   90.00
#
_symmetry.space_group_name_H-M   'P 1'
#
loop_
_entity.id
_entity.type
_entity.pdbx_description
1 polymer ?
#
loop_
_entity_poly.entity_id
_entity_poly.type
_entity_poly.pdbx_seq_one_letter_code
_entity_poly.pdbx_strand_id
1 'polypeptide(L)'
;MVQGDPAWVTGLADEMSRPVSKDLDAYDETLTAQLYEALPREHLARYAAQTLARDPTRAQRLIAMQTGPWPDELAVAVLDAIKALAERGTHAFAVRELCRSAMPSMPATFAERVAALAETLENTNLIIAATQLADTLTFRREMYEELR
;
A
#
# COMPACT_ATOMS: atom_id res chain seq x y z
N MET A 1 1.70 -30.45 18.41
CA MET A 1 0.77 -29.32 18.59
C MET A 1 0.43 -28.82 17.21
N VAL A 2 -0.84 -28.90 16.80
CA VAL A 2 -1.32 -28.47 15.48
C VAL A 2 -1.27 -26.94 15.46
N GLN A 3 -0.20 -26.41 14.90
CA GLN A 3 -0.11 -25.03 14.47
C GLN A 3 -0.53 -25.00 13.00
N GLY A 4 -1.51 -24.17 12.63
CA GLY A 4 -1.64 -23.74 11.24
C GLY A 4 -2.87 -24.23 10.47
N ASP A 5 -4.06 -23.81 10.86
CA ASP A 5 -5.08 -23.48 9.86
C ASP A 5 -5.22 -21.94 9.82
N PRO A 6 -4.83 -21.25 8.73
CA PRO A 6 -4.99 -19.81 8.62
C PRO A 6 -6.45 -19.37 8.45
N ALA A 7 -7.39 -20.29 8.20
CA ALA A 7 -8.79 -19.97 7.92
C ALA A 7 -9.49 -19.23 9.08
N TRP A 8 -9.16 -19.52 10.34
CA TRP A 8 -9.74 -18.81 11.48
C TRP A 8 -9.25 -17.35 11.57
N VAL A 9 -7.99 -17.08 11.17
CA VAL A 9 -7.43 -15.72 11.15
C VAL A 9 -8.07 -14.91 10.04
N THR A 10 -8.30 -15.49 8.86
CA THR A 10 -8.96 -14.82 7.75
C THR A 10 -10.39 -14.39 8.10
N GLY A 11 -11.18 -15.27 8.73
CA GLY A 11 -12.55 -14.94 9.13
C GLY A 11 -12.61 -13.79 10.15
N LEU A 12 -11.67 -13.77 11.10
CA LEU A 12 -11.56 -12.68 12.07
C LEU A 12 -11.07 -11.38 11.42
N ALA A 13 -10.07 -11.46 10.53
CA ALA A 13 -9.57 -10.31 9.78
C ALA A 13 -10.64 -9.70 8.86
N ASP A 14 -11.50 -10.51 8.25
CA ASP A 14 -12.65 -10.03 7.46
C ASP A 14 -13.65 -9.25 8.32
N GLU A 15 -13.94 -9.73 9.54
CA GLU A 15 -14.81 -9.02 10.49
C GLU A 15 -14.18 -7.69 10.93
N MET A 16 -12.88 -7.69 11.26
CA MET A 16 -12.11 -6.51 11.69
C MET A 16 -11.84 -5.49 10.57
N SER A 17 -11.97 -5.91 9.31
CA SER A 17 -11.83 -5.04 8.12
C SER A 17 -13.13 -4.33 7.74
N ARG A 18 -14.25 -4.67 8.41
CA ARG A 18 -15.51 -3.94 8.22
C ARG A 18 -15.38 -2.50 8.73
N PRO A 19 -16.20 -1.56 8.20
CA PRO A 19 -16.23 -0.20 8.72
C PRO A 19 -16.63 -0.22 10.20
N VAL A 20 -15.65 0.06 11.05
CA VAL A 20 -15.81 0.12 12.49
C VAL A 20 -16.69 1.34 12.83
N SER A 21 -17.75 1.14 13.63
CA SER A 21 -18.46 2.29 14.22
C SER A 21 -17.48 3.06 15.10
N LYS A 22 -17.66 4.37 15.24
CA LYS A 22 -16.74 5.32 15.91
C LYS A 22 -16.27 4.97 17.34
N ASP A 23 -16.73 3.86 17.93
CA ASP A 23 -16.61 3.52 19.35
C ASP A 23 -15.65 2.36 19.66
N LEU A 24 -14.91 1.80 18.69
CA LEU A 24 -13.89 0.79 18.99
C LEU A 24 -12.51 1.43 19.17
N ASP A 25 -12.03 1.27 20.40
CA ASP A 25 -10.99 1.99 21.12
C ASP A 25 -9.56 1.63 20.68
N ALA A 26 -8.54 2.34 21.18
CA ALA A 26 -7.11 2.12 20.88
C ALA A 26 -6.59 0.69 21.15
N TYR A 27 -7.31 -0.09 21.97
CA TYR A 27 -7.04 -1.52 22.21
C TYR A 27 -7.36 -2.40 21.00
N ASP A 28 -8.31 -1.98 20.18
CA ASP A 28 -8.68 -2.67 18.94
C ASP A 28 -7.57 -2.50 17.89
N GLU A 29 -6.90 -1.34 17.85
CA GLU A 29 -5.76 -1.13 16.96
C GLU A 29 -4.60 -2.08 17.26
N THR A 30 -4.30 -2.30 18.54
CA THR A 30 -3.20 -3.18 18.97
C THR A 30 -3.51 -4.64 18.70
N LEU A 31 -4.74 -5.07 18.99
CA LEU A 31 -5.19 -6.44 18.73
C LEU A 31 -5.27 -6.72 17.22
N THR A 32 -5.80 -5.76 16.45
CA THR A 32 -5.88 -5.84 14.99
C THR A 32 -4.48 -5.88 14.37
N ALA A 33 -3.51 -5.11 14.89
CA ALA A 33 -2.13 -5.16 14.41
C ALA A 33 -1.50 -6.55 14.59
N GLN A 34 -1.66 -7.19 15.75
CA GLN A 34 -1.17 -8.55 15.99
C GLN A 34 -1.85 -9.59 15.09
N LEU A 35 -3.13 -9.40 14.78
CA LEU A 35 -3.85 -10.27 13.84
C LEU A 35 -3.31 -10.13 12.42
N TYR A 36 -2.99 -8.90 11.99
CA TYR A 36 -2.42 -8.66 10.67
C TYR A 36 -1.00 -9.22 10.51
N GLU A 37 -0.20 -9.24 11.58
CA GLU A 37 1.12 -9.91 11.59
C GLU A 37 1.00 -11.44 11.40
N ALA A 38 -0.11 -12.05 11.84
CA ALA A 38 -0.35 -13.48 11.72
C ALA A 38 -0.94 -13.89 10.35
N LEU A 39 -1.34 -12.93 9.50
CA LEU A 39 -1.95 -13.24 8.21
C LEU A 39 -0.92 -13.66 7.15
N PRO A 40 -1.32 -14.55 6.22
CA PRO A 40 -0.55 -14.74 5.00
C PRO A 40 -0.43 -13.42 4.23
N ARG A 41 0.75 -13.20 3.66
CA ARG A 41 1.12 -11.94 2.99
C ARG A 41 0.15 -11.48 1.90
N GLU A 42 -0.38 -12.43 1.13
CA GLU A 42 -1.38 -12.19 0.09
C GLU A 42 -2.67 -11.59 0.65
N HIS A 43 -3.15 -12.11 1.79
CA HIS A 43 -4.32 -11.58 2.47
C HIS A 43 -4.06 -10.17 3.00
N LEU A 44 -2.89 -9.95 3.60
CA LEU A 44 -2.51 -8.63 4.09
C LEU A 44 -2.47 -7.59 2.95
N ALA A 45 -2.03 -7.97 1.75
CA ALA A 45 -1.95 -7.07 0.60
C ALA A 45 -3.35 -6.72 0.08
N ARG A 46 -4.25 -7.71 0.05
CA ARG A 46 -5.67 -7.53 -0.25
C ARG A 46 -6.34 -6.57 0.74
N TYR A 47 -6.12 -6.74 2.05
CA TYR A 47 -6.68 -5.84 3.06
C TYR A 47 -6.11 -4.41 2.96
N ALA A 48 -4.80 -4.28 2.70
CA ALA A 48 -4.19 -2.99 2.44
C ALA A 48 -4.86 -2.27 1.25
N ALA A 49 -5.04 -2.99 0.13
CA ALA A 49 -5.69 -2.47 -1.07
C ALA A 49 -7.15 -2.03 -0.80
N GLN A 50 -7.94 -2.83 -0.09
CA GLN A 50 -9.32 -2.51 0.26
C GLN A 50 -9.43 -1.32 1.23
N THR A 51 -8.45 -1.15 2.11
CA THR A 51 -8.44 -0.09 3.12
C THR A 51 -8.04 1.26 2.54
N LEU A 52 -7.17 1.29 1.52
CA LEU A 52 -6.64 2.52 0.90
C LEU A 52 -7.73 3.54 0.51
N ALA A 53 -8.83 3.08 -0.08
CA ALA A 53 -9.91 3.95 -0.54
C ALA A 53 -10.73 4.57 0.60
N ARG A 54 -10.71 3.97 1.79
CA ARG A 54 -11.57 4.32 2.93
C ARG A 54 -10.80 5.04 4.03
N ASP A 55 -9.61 4.54 4.34
CA ASP A 55 -8.75 5.03 5.42
C ASP A 55 -7.27 4.90 5.00
N PRO A 56 -6.72 5.93 4.32
CA PRO A 56 -5.33 5.95 3.89
C PRO A 56 -4.33 5.79 5.05
N THR A 57 -4.65 6.29 6.24
CA THR A 57 -3.76 6.24 7.41
C THR A 57 -3.67 4.81 7.94
N ARG A 58 -4.81 4.11 8.08
CA ARG A 58 -4.82 2.68 8.46
C ARG A 58 -4.15 1.82 7.39
N ALA A 59 -4.39 2.12 6.12
CA ALA A 59 -3.78 1.39 5.00
C ALA A 59 -2.24 1.50 5.02
N GLN A 60 -1.67 2.65 5.39
CA GLN A 60 -0.21 2.79 5.51
C GLN A 60 0.41 1.82 6.51
N ARG A 61 -0.24 1.57 7.65
CA ARG A 61 0.24 0.59 8.63
C ARG A 61 0.24 -0.82 8.02
N LEU A 62 -0.82 -1.18 7.29
CA LEU A 62 -0.92 -2.46 6.58
C LEU A 62 0.17 -2.62 5.52
N ILE A 63 0.44 -1.56 4.77
CA ILE A 63 1.49 -1.51 3.75
C ILE A 63 2.88 -1.65 4.40
N ALA A 64 3.12 -1.00 5.54
CA ALA A 64 4.39 -1.10 6.26
C ALA A 64 4.68 -2.53 6.77
N MET A 65 3.64 -3.35 6.99
CA MET A 65 3.77 -4.75 7.37
C MET A 65 4.08 -5.68 6.17
N GLN A 66 3.96 -5.20 4.93
CA GLN A 66 4.32 -5.98 3.74
C GLN A 66 5.84 -6.07 3.57
N THR A 67 6.40 -7.26 3.79
CA THR A 67 7.82 -7.53 3.56
C THR A 67 8.06 -8.08 2.16
N GLY A 68 8.85 -7.37 1.34
CA GLY A 68 9.23 -7.81 -0.03
C GLY A 68 8.35 -7.26 -1.17
N PRO A 69 8.48 -7.81 -2.39
CA PRO A 69 7.81 -7.29 -3.60
C PRO A 69 6.29 -7.37 -3.56
N TRP A 70 5.59 -6.25 -3.64
CA TRP A 70 4.12 -6.21 -3.60
C TRP A 70 3.49 -7.01 -4.74
N PRO A 71 2.32 -7.63 -4.50
CA PRO A 71 1.51 -8.13 -5.60
C PRO A 71 0.97 -6.96 -6.44
N ASP A 72 0.77 -7.20 -7.73
CA ASP A 72 0.29 -6.18 -8.69
C ASP A 72 -1.01 -5.51 -8.25
N GLU A 73 -1.92 -6.24 -7.61
CA GLU A 73 -3.19 -5.69 -7.09
C GLU A 73 -2.94 -4.56 -6.08
N LEU A 74 -1.99 -4.74 -5.16
CA LEU A 74 -1.64 -3.70 -4.19
C LEU A 74 -0.95 -2.52 -4.86
N ALA A 75 -0.07 -2.78 -5.84
CA ALA A 75 0.58 -1.72 -6.60
C ALA A 75 -0.43 -0.84 -7.34
N VAL A 76 -1.42 -1.45 -8.02
CA VAL A 76 -2.52 -0.73 -8.68
C VAL A 76 -3.31 0.09 -7.68
N ALA A 77 -3.74 -0.52 -6.56
CA ALA A 77 -4.52 0.17 -5.54
C ALA A 77 -3.79 1.38 -4.94
N VAL A 78 -2.47 1.29 -4.75
CA VAL A 78 -1.65 2.42 -4.28
C VAL A 78 -1.60 3.56 -5.30
N LEU A 79 -1.49 3.28 -6.59
CA LEU A 79 -1.50 4.32 -7.63
C LEU A 79 -2.86 5.01 -7.72
N ASP A 80 -3.96 4.23 -7.68
CA ASP A 80 -5.32 4.77 -7.66
C ASP A 80 -5.56 5.64 -6.43
N ALA A 81 -5.05 5.21 -5.26
CA ALA A 81 -5.12 6.00 -4.03
C ALA A 81 -4.31 7.29 -4.11
N ILE A 82 -3.07 7.26 -4.64
CA ILE A 82 -2.26 8.47 -4.84
C ILE A 82 -3.01 9.47 -5.72
N LYS A 83 -3.55 9.00 -6.85
CA LYS A 83 -4.32 9.85 -7.76
C LYS A 83 -5.54 10.46 -7.07
N ALA A 84 -6.36 9.64 -6.42
CA ALA A 84 -7.57 10.10 -5.74
C ALA A 84 -7.27 11.09 -4.59
N LEU A 85 -6.19 10.88 -3.83
CA LEU A 85 -5.78 11.79 -2.75
C LEU A 85 -5.23 13.11 -3.30
N ALA A 86 -4.45 13.05 -4.38
CA ALA A 86 -3.93 14.24 -5.05
C ALA A 86 -5.05 15.11 -5.64
N GLU A 87 -6.03 14.51 -6.30
CA GLU A 87 -7.21 15.21 -6.85
C GLU A 87 -8.03 15.91 -5.76
N ARG A 88 -8.11 15.32 -4.57
CA ARG A 88 -8.79 15.93 -3.40
C ARG A 88 -7.99 17.06 -2.76
N GLY A 89 -6.73 17.28 -3.15
CA GLY A 89 -5.85 18.32 -2.60
C GLY A 89 -5.59 18.20 -1.09
N THR A 90 -5.85 17.04 -0.50
CA THR A 90 -5.73 16.78 0.93
C THR A 90 -4.80 15.58 1.16
N HIS A 91 -4.21 15.45 2.35
CA HIS A 91 -3.36 14.30 2.71
C HIS A 91 -2.03 14.21 1.93
N ALA A 92 -1.37 15.34 1.66
CA ALA A 92 -0.07 15.38 0.99
C ALA A 92 1.01 14.53 1.68
N PHE A 93 0.98 14.47 3.02
CA PHE A 93 1.82 13.56 3.79
C PHE A 93 1.54 12.09 3.44
N ALA A 94 0.27 11.71 3.30
CA ALA A 94 -0.09 10.33 3.01
C ALA A 94 0.40 9.88 1.63
N VAL A 95 0.26 10.75 0.62
CA VAL A 95 0.78 10.49 -0.73
C VAL A 95 2.30 10.31 -0.71
N ARG A 96 3.03 11.18 0.00
CA ARG A 96 4.50 11.05 0.11
C ARG A 96 4.92 9.72 0.74
N GLU A 97 4.24 9.31 1.80
CA GLU A 97 4.51 8.05 2.48
C GLU A 97 4.16 6.82 1.63
N LEU A 98 3.10 6.90 0.82
CA LEU A 98 2.77 5.87 -0.17
C LEU A 98 3.87 5.75 -1.24
N CYS A 99 4.31 6.87 -1.81
CA CYS A 99 5.42 6.87 -2.78
C CYS A 99 6.69 6.30 -2.16
N ARG A 100 7.04 6.73 -0.95
CA ARG A 100 8.23 6.26 -0.21
C ARG A 100 8.18 4.76 0.06
N SER A 101 7.02 4.23 0.46
CA SER A 101 6.83 2.81 0.75
C SER A 101 6.83 1.96 -0.53
N ALA A 102 6.39 2.52 -1.65
CA ALA A 102 6.37 1.86 -2.95
C ALA A 102 7.77 1.71 -3.57
N MET A 103 8.71 2.62 -3.28
CA MET A 103 10.06 2.61 -3.88
C MET A 103 10.78 1.25 -3.82
N PRO A 104 10.90 0.58 -2.66
CA PRO A 104 11.57 -0.72 -2.57
C PRO A 104 10.66 -1.91 -2.96
N SER A 105 9.35 -1.76 -2.83
CA SER A 105 8.44 -2.92 -2.81
C SER A 105 7.57 -3.05 -4.06
N MET A 106 7.22 -1.95 -4.72
CA MET A 106 6.43 -1.99 -5.95
C MET A 106 7.23 -2.68 -7.07
N PRO A 107 6.61 -3.53 -7.92
CA PRO A 107 7.29 -4.15 -9.05
C PRO A 107 7.81 -3.10 -10.05
N ALA A 108 9.02 -3.31 -10.57
CA ALA A 108 9.66 -2.37 -11.50
C ALA A 108 8.93 -2.24 -12.85
N THR A 109 8.08 -3.22 -13.18
CA THR A 109 7.18 -3.18 -14.35
C THR A 109 6.18 -2.02 -14.31
N PHE A 110 5.97 -1.40 -13.16
CA PHE A 110 5.09 -0.23 -13.00
C PHE A 110 5.78 1.11 -13.31
N ALA A 111 7.07 1.14 -13.64
CA ALA A 111 7.83 2.38 -13.87
C ALA A 111 7.11 3.38 -14.80
N GLU A 112 6.63 2.93 -15.97
CA GLU A 112 5.91 3.77 -16.93
C GLU A 112 4.58 4.30 -16.39
N ARG A 113 3.85 3.47 -15.64
CA ARG A 113 2.58 3.90 -15.01
C ARG A 113 2.81 4.98 -13.96
N VAL A 114 3.90 4.88 -13.20
CA VAL A 114 4.25 5.91 -12.22
C VAL A 114 4.74 7.18 -12.90
N ALA A 115 5.51 7.07 -13.99
CA ALA A 115 5.93 8.24 -14.77
C ALA A 115 4.71 9.01 -15.31
N ALA A 116 3.74 8.31 -15.91
CA ALA A 116 2.49 8.92 -16.37
C ALA A 116 1.69 9.53 -15.21
N LEU A 117 1.66 8.90 -14.04
CA LEU A 117 1.04 9.50 -12.85
C LEU A 117 1.76 10.79 -12.43
N ALA A 118 3.09 10.82 -12.43
CA ALA A 118 3.86 12.01 -12.09
C ALA A 118 3.56 13.19 -13.02
N GLU A 119 3.40 12.94 -14.33
CA GLU A 119 2.97 13.95 -15.31
C GLU A 119 1.60 14.54 -14.95
N THR A 120 0.64 13.70 -14.53
CA THR A 120 -0.68 14.20 -14.11
C THR A 120 -0.62 15.08 -12.85
N LEU A 121 0.47 14.97 -12.09
CA LEU A 121 0.71 15.70 -10.85
C LEU A 121 1.61 16.92 -11.02
N GLU A 122 2.00 17.29 -12.25
CA GLU A 122 3.02 18.30 -12.54
C GLU A 122 2.80 19.63 -11.82
N ASN A 123 1.53 20.05 -11.71
CA ASN A 123 1.15 21.32 -11.09
C ASN A 123 0.89 21.22 -9.57
N THR A 124 1.27 20.11 -8.94
CA THR A 124 1.07 19.85 -7.50
C THR A 124 2.40 19.77 -6.77
N ASN A 125 2.38 20.02 -5.46
CA ASN A 125 3.54 19.80 -4.59
C ASN A 125 3.86 18.30 -4.34
N LEU A 126 3.16 17.39 -5.03
CA LEU A 126 3.32 15.94 -4.96
C LEU A 126 4.14 15.39 -6.12
N ILE A 127 4.37 16.20 -7.17
CA ILE A 127 5.17 15.82 -8.35
C ILE A 127 6.51 15.20 -7.94
N ILE A 128 7.24 15.85 -7.02
CA ILE A 128 8.57 15.41 -6.58
C ILE A 128 8.52 13.98 -6.03
N ALA A 129 7.51 13.64 -5.22
CA ALA A 129 7.40 12.31 -4.63
C ALA A 129 7.05 11.24 -5.68
N ALA A 130 6.19 11.58 -6.64
CA ALA A 130 5.83 10.67 -7.73
C ALA A 130 6.99 10.46 -8.71
N THR A 131 7.72 11.52 -9.07
CA THR A 131 8.92 11.46 -9.92
C THR A 131 10.00 10.61 -9.26
N GLN A 132 10.30 10.81 -7.97
CA GLN A 132 11.29 9.97 -7.27
C GLN A 132 10.92 8.48 -7.28
N LEU A 133 9.63 8.15 -7.17
CA LEU A 133 9.18 6.76 -7.31
C LEU A 133 9.38 6.26 -8.75
N ALA A 134 9.00 7.03 -9.76
CA ALA A 134 9.18 6.67 -11.17
C ALA A 134 10.66 6.41 -11.50
N ASP A 135 11.56 7.32 -11.08
CA ASP A 135 13.00 7.20 -11.29
C ASP A 135 13.55 5.93 -10.63
N THR A 136 13.12 5.66 -9.38
CA THR A 136 13.54 4.45 -8.64
C THR A 136 13.10 3.17 -9.35
N LEU A 137 11.85 3.10 -9.83
CA LEU A 137 11.35 1.92 -10.54
C LEU A 137 11.99 1.76 -11.91
N THR A 138 12.27 2.86 -12.61
CA THR A 138 12.97 2.86 -13.90
C THR A 138 14.38 2.31 -13.75
N PHE A 139 15.14 2.84 -12.79
CA PHE A 139 16.47 2.34 -12.46
C PHE A 139 16.44 0.84 -12.10
N ARG A 140 15.49 0.41 -11.26
CA ARG A 140 15.34 -1.02 -10.91
C ARG A 140 15.03 -1.89 -12.13
N ARG A 141 14.19 -1.40 -13.05
CA ARG A 141 13.85 -2.11 -14.31
C ARG A 141 15.08 -2.26 -15.19
N GLU A 142 15.81 -1.17 -15.44
CA GLU A 142 17.04 -1.18 -16.23
C GLU A 142 18.07 -2.16 -15.64
N MET A 143 18.25 -2.15 -14.32
CA MET A 143 19.13 -3.10 -13.64
C MET A 143 18.70 -4.56 -13.81
N TYR A 144 17.39 -4.87 -13.78
CA TYR A 144 16.92 -6.23 -14.05
C TYR A 144 17.09 -6.65 -15.52
N GLU A 145 17.06 -5.71 -16.46
CA GLU A 145 17.29 -5.96 -17.88
C GLU A 145 18.78 -6.23 -18.17
N GLU A 146 19.70 -5.51 -17.53
CA GLU A 146 21.15 -5.71 -17.68
C GLU A 146 21.67 -7.02 -17.07
N LEU A 147 21.00 -7.54 -16.04
CA LEU A 147 21.37 -8.79 -15.36
C LEU A 147 20.82 -10.06 -16.02
N ARG A 148 20.08 -9.93 -17.12
CA ARG A 148 19.40 -11.01 -17.82
C ARG A 148 20.17 -11.50 -19.04
#